data_AF-A0A3B4YAL8-F1
#
_entry.id   AF-A0A3B4YAL8-F1
#
_cell.length_a   1.000
_cell.length_b   1.000
_cell.length_c   1.000
_cell.angle_alpha   90.00
_cell.angle_beta   90.00
_cell.angle_gamma   90.00
#
_symmetry.space_group_name_H-M   'P 1'
#
loop_
_entity.id
_entity.type
_entity.pdbx_description
1 polymer ?
#
loop_
_entity_poly.entity_id
_entity_poly.type
_entity_poly.pdbx_seq_one_letter_code
_entity_poly.pdbx_strand_id
1 'polypeptide(L)'
;MRSLNVVVVLVLCVCSGALGVQVKVGDRSFPLEAVKQLKELMDVDDNVSPHLADTSVVAVCDNPLLPQVFRPVCQGRGTGLVFSTLVYIISSSDPCEICANPSCYGCLN
;
A
#
# COMPACT_ATOMS: atom_id res chain seq x y z
N MET A 1 -28.05 23.54 2.70
CA MET A 1 -26.79 23.93 3.37
C MET A 1 -26.13 22.78 4.12
N ARG A 2 -26.85 22.02 4.95
CA ARG A 2 -26.28 20.92 5.76
C ARG A 2 -25.77 19.72 4.93
N SER A 3 -26.51 19.33 3.90
CA SER A 3 -26.11 18.26 2.95
C SER A 3 -24.92 18.66 2.07
N LEU A 4 -24.81 19.94 1.69
CA LEU A 4 -23.68 20.44 0.90
C LEU A 4 -22.37 20.36 1.72
N ASN A 5 -22.43 20.70 3.01
CA ASN A 5 -21.27 20.58 3.91
C ASN A 5 -20.83 19.12 4.10
N VAL A 6 -21.77 18.18 4.23
CA VAL A 6 -21.44 16.75 4.35
C VAL A 6 -20.75 16.24 3.08
N VAL A 7 -21.25 16.62 1.90
CA VAL A 7 -20.64 16.27 0.62
C VAL A 7 -19.25 16.90 0.47
N VAL A 8 -19.10 18.18 0.83
CA VAL A 8 -17.80 18.87 0.77
C VAL A 8 -16.79 18.23 1.73
N VAL A 9 -17.19 17.88 2.95
CA VAL A 9 -16.31 17.18 3.91
C VAL A 9 -15.92 15.80 3.38
N LEU A 10 -16.86 15.02 2.84
CA LEU A 10 -16.56 13.72 2.23
C LEU A 10 -15.57 13.85 1.07
N VAL A 11 -15.78 14.81 0.16
CA VAL A 11 -14.89 15.06 -0.97
C VAL A 11 -13.51 15.51 -0.49
N LEU A 12 -13.44 16.44 0.47
CA LEU A 12 -12.17 16.91 1.02
C LEU A 12 -11.40 15.79 1.74
N CYS A 13 -12.07 14.94 2.51
CA CYS A 13 -11.46 13.77 3.15
C CYS A 13 -10.94 12.75 2.13
N VAL A 14 -11.67 12.54 1.03
CA VAL A 14 -11.24 11.66 -0.06
C VAL A 14 -10.05 12.28 -0.83
N CYS A 15 -10.03 13.59 -1.03
CA CYS A 15 -8.94 14.30 -1.70
C CYS A 15 -7.69 14.46 -0.82
N SER A 16 -7.82 14.61 0.49
CA SER A 16 -6.66 14.67 1.38
C SER A 16 -5.99 13.30 1.53
N GLY A 17 -6.74 12.20 1.41
CA GLY A 17 -6.16 10.86 1.26
C GLY A 17 -5.32 10.68 -0.02
N ALA A 18 -5.50 11.54 -1.04
CA ALA A 18 -4.72 11.51 -2.28
C ALA A 18 -3.41 12.32 -2.20
N LEU A 19 -3.16 13.05 -1.11
CA LEU A 19 -1.92 13.81 -0.84
C LEU A 19 -0.88 13.01 -0.03
N GLY A 20 -1.12 11.72 0.20
CA GLY A 20 -0.22 10.85 0.95
C GLY A 20 1.03 10.42 0.17
N VAL A 21 2.03 9.91 0.91
CA VAL A 21 3.21 9.29 0.32
C VAL A 21 2.80 8.10 -0.53
N GLN A 22 3.38 7.96 -1.71
CA GLN A 22 3.12 6.85 -2.62
C GLN A 22 4.36 5.98 -2.78
N VAL A 23 4.18 4.67 -2.78
CA VAL A 23 5.22 3.68 -3.02
C VAL A 23 5.14 3.22 -4.48
N LYS A 24 6.26 3.29 -5.19
CA LYS A 24 6.35 2.92 -6.60
C LYS A 24 7.07 1.59 -6.79
N VAL A 25 6.50 0.71 -7.62
CA VAL A 25 7.11 -0.54 -8.08
C VAL A 25 6.95 -0.64 -9.59
N GLY A 26 8.05 -0.55 -10.32
CA GLY A 26 8.03 -0.41 -11.78
C GLY A 26 7.27 0.86 -12.19
N ASP A 27 6.25 0.70 -13.04
CA ASP A 27 5.41 1.81 -13.53
C ASP A 27 4.15 2.07 -12.68
N ARG A 28 3.98 1.33 -11.57
CA ARG A 28 2.79 1.40 -10.71
C ARG A 28 3.09 2.12 -9.41
N SER A 29 2.16 2.95 -8.97
CA SER A 29 2.22 3.66 -7.68
C SER A 29 1.05 3.26 -6.80
N PHE A 30 1.31 3.11 -5.50
CA PHE A 30 0.32 2.71 -4.50
C PHE A 30 0.43 3.65 -3.30
N PRO A 31 -0.69 4.03 -2.66
CA PRO A 31 -0.65 4.84 -1.45
C PRO A 31 0.00 4.07 -0.29
N LEU A 32 0.87 4.72 0.49
CA LEU A 32 1.62 4.12 1.58
C LEU A 32 0.70 3.40 2.59
N GLU A 33 -0.44 4.00 2.91
CA GLU A 33 -1.44 3.45 3.83
C GLU A 33 -1.97 2.11 3.34
N ALA A 34 -2.25 1.97 2.04
CA ALA A 34 -2.67 0.69 1.50
C ALA A 34 -1.53 -0.35 1.55
N VAL A 35 -0.28 0.07 1.35
CA VAL A 35 0.88 -0.83 1.43
C VAL A 35 1.13 -1.29 2.87
N LYS A 36 0.89 -0.45 3.88
CA LYS A 36 0.90 -0.85 5.29
C LYS A 36 -0.17 -1.90 5.60
N GLN A 37 -1.40 -1.69 5.13
CA GLN A 37 -2.47 -2.69 5.24
C GLN A 37 -2.08 -4.00 4.54
N LEU A 38 -1.42 -3.92 3.38
CA LEU A 38 -0.92 -5.11 2.69
C LEU A 38 0.12 -5.87 3.53
N LYS A 39 1.05 -5.18 4.20
CA LYS A 39 2.02 -5.79 5.12
C LYS A 39 1.33 -6.53 6.27
N GLU A 40 0.32 -5.91 6.88
CA GLU A 40 -0.50 -6.55 7.94
C GLU A 40 -1.21 -7.80 7.43
N LEU A 41 -1.80 -7.76 6.23
CA LEU A 41 -2.47 -8.91 5.62
C LEU A 41 -1.51 -10.04 5.23
N MET A 42 -0.24 -9.72 4.99
CA MET A 42 0.79 -10.71 4.68
C MET A 42 1.43 -11.33 5.93
N ASP A 43 1.04 -10.92 7.14
CA ASP A 43 1.59 -11.37 8.43
C ASP A 43 3.13 -11.34 8.48
N VAL A 44 3.72 -10.36 7.78
CA VAL A 44 5.17 -10.15 7.79
C VAL A 44 5.47 -9.29 9.02
N ASP A 45 5.62 -9.95 10.17
CA ASP A 45 6.30 -9.36 11.31
C ASP A 45 7.75 -9.00 10.91
N ASP A 46 8.31 -7.92 11.45
CA ASP A 46 9.66 -7.46 11.11
C ASP A 46 10.76 -8.51 11.38
N ASN A 47 10.42 -9.61 12.07
CA ASN A 47 11.30 -10.75 12.34
C ASN A 47 11.10 -11.97 11.41
N VAL A 48 10.18 -11.94 10.44
CA VAL A 48 9.85 -13.10 9.60
C VAL A 48 10.58 -13.07 8.26
N SER A 49 11.31 -14.14 7.99
CA SER A 49 12.15 -14.31 6.79
C SER A 49 11.38 -14.05 5.47
N PRO A 50 11.97 -13.32 4.51
CA PRO A 50 11.33 -12.92 3.25
C PRO A 50 10.87 -14.09 2.36
N HIS A 51 11.31 -15.32 2.64
CA HIS A 51 10.93 -16.53 1.93
C HIS A 51 9.55 -17.11 2.31
N LEU A 52 8.93 -16.66 3.42
CA LEU A 52 7.57 -17.11 3.79
C LEU A 52 6.46 -16.42 2.97
N ALA A 53 6.81 -15.36 2.23
CA ALA A 53 5.86 -14.51 1.52
C ALA A 53 5.19 -15.16 0.29
N ASP A 54 5.83 -16.13 -0.36
CA ASP A 54 5.27 -16.69 -1.62
C ASP A 54 3.99 -17.52 -1.40
N THR A 55 3.86 -18.19 -0.25
CA THR A 55 2.67 -18.98 0.09
C THR A 55 1.48 -18.12 0.55
N SER A 56 1.73 -16.89 1.01
CA SER A 56 0.69 -15.98 1.53
C SER A 56 0.04 -15.11 0.45
N VAL A 57 0.71 -14.87 -0.67
CA VAL A 57 0.25 -13.93 -1.72
C VAL A 57 -1.08 -14.36 -2.36
N VAL A 58 -1.29 -15.65 -2.62
CA VAL A 58 -2.55 -16.14 -3.21
C VAL A 58 -3.71 -15.94 -2.24
N ALA A 59 -3.50 -16.23 -0.96
CA ALA A 59 -4.49 -16.01 0.09
C ALA A 59 -4.83 -14.52 0.29
N VAL A 60 -3.86 -13.62 0.07
CA VAL A 60 -4.05 -12.17 0.17
C VAL A 60 -5.02 -11.65 -0.91
N CYS A 61 -5.00 -12.22 -2.12
CA CYS A 61 -5.91 -11.81 -3.20
C CYS A 61 -7.38 -12.18 -2.95
N ASP A 62 -7.62 -13.26 -2.23
CA ASP A 62 -8.96 -13.70 -1.82
C ASP A 62 -9.42 -13.06 -0.51
N ASN A 63 -8.55 -12.30 0.16
CA ASN A 63 -8.89 -11.63 1.41
C ASN A 63 -9.90 -10.49 1.18
N PRO A 64 -11.05 -10.48 1.87
CA PRO A 64 -12.05 -9.42 1.70
C PRO A 64 -11.57 -8.05 2.19
N LEU A 65 -10.56 -8.00 3.06
CA LEU A 65 -9.96 -6.77 3.58
C LEU A 65 -8.88 -6.19 2.66
N LEU A 66 -8.55 -6.86 1.54
CA LEU A 66 -7.57 -6.37 0.59
C LEU A 66 -7.98 -4.99 0.02
N PRO A 67 -7.11 -3.96 0.13
CA PRO A 67 -7.38 -2.67 -0.46
C PRO A 67 -7.65 -2.74 -1.97
N GLN A 68 -8.67 -2.01 -2.43
CA GLN A 68 -9.15 -2.09 -3.82
C GLN A 68 -8.05 -1.78 -4.85
N VAL A 69 -7.07 -0.95 -4.48
CA VAL A 69 -5.93 -0.56 -5.33
C VAL A 69 -5.07 -1.77 -5.76
N PHE A 70 -5.11 -2.88 -5.02
CA PHE A 70 -4.34 -4.09 -5.34
C PHE A 70 -5.11 -5.12 -6.17
N ARG A 71 -6.42 -4.95 -6.37
CA ARG A 71 -7.23 -5.87 -7.19
C ARG A 71 -6.68 -6.04 -8.62
N PRO A 72 -6.20 -5.00 -9.32
CA PRO A 72 -5.58 -5.16 -10.63
C PRO A 72 -4.26 -5.95 -10.57
N VAL A 73 -3.54 -5.91 -9.44
CA VAL A 73 -2.30 -6.67 -9.26
C VAL A 73 -2.61 -8.17 -9.19
N CYS A 74 -3.65 -8.55 -8.46
CA CYS A 74 -4.11 -9.94 -8.34
C CYS A 74 -4.53 -10.57 -9.68
N GLN A 75 -4.95 -9.77 -10.65
CA GLN A 75 -5.31 -10.24 -12.00
C GLN A 75 -4.09 -10.38 -12.92
N GLY A 76 -2.96 -9.81 -12.55
CA GLY A 76 -1.73 -9.81 -13.32
C GLY A 76 -0.85 -11.03 -13.06
N ARG A 77 0.16 -11.22 -13.91
CA ARG A 77 1.28 -12.12 -13.60
C ARG A 77 2.22 -11.42 -12.62
N GLY A 78 2.85 -12.19 -11.72
CA GLY A 78 3.86 -11.67 -10.80
C GLY A 78 3.30 -10.97 -9.57
N THR A 79 2.06 -11.26 -9.16
CA THR A 79 1.45 -10.74 -7.92
C THR A 79 2.38 -10.90 -6.72
N GLY A 80 3.00 -12.07 -6.57
CA GLY A 80 3.91 -12.36 -5.45
C GLY A 80 5.10 -11.43 -5.43
N LEU A 81 5.77 -11.27 -6.58
CA LEU A 81 6.89 -10.35 -6.72
C LEU A 81 6.48 -8.91 -6.36
N VAL A 82 5.34 -8.42 -6.87
CA VAL A 82 4.88 -7.05 -6.61
C VAL A 82 4.57 -6.84 -5.13
N PHE A 83 3.80 -7.74 -4.50
CA PHE A 83 3.44 -7.63 -3.08
C PHE A 83 4.66 -7.76 -2.17
N SER A 84 5.51 -8.75 -2.39
CA SER A 84 6.75 -8.92 -1.62
C SER A 84 7.67 -7.70 -1.75
N THR A 85 7.78 -7.11 -2.95
CA THR A 85 8.57 -5.88 -3.17
C THR A 85 7.97 -4.70 -2.41
N LEU A 86 6.65 -4.50 -2.49
CA LEU A 86 5.96 -3.42 -1.79
C LEU A 86 6.15 -3.51 -0.27
N VAL A 87 5.97 -4.69 0.30
CA VAL A 87 6.18 -4.93 1.73
C VAL A 87 7.64 -4.72 2.11
N TYR A 88 8.57 -5.27 1.34
CA TYR A 88 10.01 -5.09 1.59
C TYR A 88 10.42 -3.61 1.63
N ILE A 89 9.89 -2.78 0.71
CA ILE A 89 10.17 -1.34 0.66
C ILE A 89 9.77 -0.63 1.96
N ILE A 90 8.68 -1.04 2.61
CA ILE A 90 8.16 -0.40 3.81
C ILE A 90 8.55 -1.11 5.12
N SER A 91 9.18 -2.29 5.05
CA SER A 91 9.57 -3.08 6.23
C SER A 91 10.88 -2.65 6.87
N SER A 92 11.74 -1.88 6.20
CA SER A 92 12.83 -1.20 6.93
C SER A 92 12.24 -0.13 7.85
N SER A 93 12.99 0.35 8.86
CA SER A 93 12.53 1.39 9.80
C SER A 93 12.07 2.67 9.09
N ASP A 94 10.75 2.79 8.93
CA ASP A 94 9.99 3.97 8.49
C ASP A 94 10.46 4.70 7.21
N PRO A 95 11.01 4.03 6.18
CA PRO A 95 11.69 4.69 5.07
C PRO A 95 10.79 5.58 4.22
N CYS A 96 9.49 5.28 4.13
CA CYS A 96 8.55 6.13 3.41
C CYS A 96 7.95 7.25 4.27
N GLU A 97 7.96 7.12 5.61
CA GLU A 97 7.52 8.18 6.52
C GLU A 97 8.57 9.29 6.64
N ILE A 98 9.85 8.91 6.69
CA ILE A 98 10.98 9.83 6.71
C ILE A 98 11.56 10.10 5.31
N CYS A 99 10.89 9.62 4.25
CA CYS A 99 11.26 9.86 2.86
C CYS A 99 12.72 9.47 2.52
N ALA A 100 13.22 8.41 3.15
CA ALA A 100 14.57 7.89 3.00
C ALA A 100 14.71 6.83 1.90
N ASN A 101 13.60 6.24 1.42
CA ASN A 101 13.65 5.27 0.31
C ASN A 101 13.18 5.93 -1.01
N PRO A 102 13.97 5.79 -2.10
CA PRO A 102 13.69 6.42 -3.39
C PRO A 102 12.42 5.91 -4.08
N SER A 103 11.86 4.81 -3.59
CA SER A 103 10.59 4.26 -4.07
C SER A 103 9.39 5.02 -3.50
N CYS A 104 9.59 5.89 -2.52
CA CYS A 104 8.55 6.69 -1.87
C CYS A 104 8.50 8.10 -2.51
N TYR A 105 7.31 8.54 -2.91
CA TYR A 105 7.05 9.79 -3.64
C TYR A 105 5.95 10.61 -2.96
N GLY A 106 5.87 11.90 -3.25
CA GLY A 106 4.83 12.77 -2.68
C GLY A 106 5.16 13.32 -1.27
N CYS A 107 6.39 13.12 -0.82
CA CYS A 107 6.92 13.74 0.39
C CYS A 107 6.95 15.27 0.27
N LEU A 108 6.49 15.97 1.31
CA LEU A 108 6.72 17.40 1.49
C LEU A 108 8.15 17.60 2.01
N ASN A 109 8.95 18.36 1.25
CA ASN A 109 10.29 18.80 1.68
C ASN A 109 10.21 19.83 2.80
#